data_AF-A0A962YUC5-F1
#
_entry.id   AF-A0A962YUC5-F1
#
_cell.length_a   1.000
_cell.length_b   1.000
_cell.length_c   1.000
_cell.angle_alpha   90.00
_cell.angle_beta   90.00
_cell.angle_gamma   90.00
#
_symmetry.space_group_name_H-M   'P 1'
#
loop_
_entity.id
_entity.type
_entity.pdbx_description
1 polymer ?
#
loop_
_entity_poly.entity_id
_entity_poly.type
_entity_poly.pdbx_seq_one_letter_code
_entity_poly.pdbx_strand_id
1 'polypeptide(L)'
;MTEIWSGLRGLRPYGLWLLAVVGGALASVLVLLLFYRLGGLPVVAPPVVLDGELQLVAGQGQPTPTGLEIRQAGPKGMAVVQAPVQRMVRATLYSRLSWRVRGLAPDRRLHLAWVTLAEPRKSWELTLPPAGPDGIGELDLRAEPHWQGRIAALGLIVPGPFPQPLLLDRLELRPASLTFGDLLRWAWEEWTSFEDWSQRSINYTAGAPLDALFPPVLMVALWAGFGGLLYALLDPPRRWKLTPYAALFLLGWLVLDLRWQWDLRLRLEQTVERFAGKSEEDRRLAALDGGLYRFLREVRQHLPERPVRLFIVSAD
;
A
#
# COMPACT_ATOMS: atom_id res chain seq x y z
N MET A 1 30.56 -54.35 -4.82
CA MET A 1 29.13 -53.97 -4.69
C MET A 1 28.76 -53.37 -3.32
N THR A 2 29.57 -53.53 -2.26
CA THR A 2 29.30 -53.00 -0.91
C THR A 2 29.67 -51.52 -0.71
N GLU A 3 30.60 -50.94 -1.48
CA GLU A 3 30.97 -49.52 -1.36
C GLU A 3 29.90 -48.55 -1.87
N ILE A 4 29.16 -48.90 -2.93
CA ILE A 4 28.12 -48.04 -3.54
C ILE A 4 26.97 -47.76 -2.55
N TRP A 5 26.65 -48.71 -1.67
CA TRP A 5 25.60 -48.55 -0.66
C TRP A 5 26.03 -47.71 0.57
N SER A 6 27.33 -47.53 0.80
CA SER A 6 27.86 -46.70 1.89
C SER A 6 27.74 -45.21 1.57
N GLY A 7 27.98 -44.82 0.31
CA GLY A 7 27.82 -43.43 -0.17
C GLY A 7 26.37 -42.94 -0.11
N LEU A 8 25.40 -43.80 -0.40
CA LEU A 8 23.97 -43.47 -0.36
C LEU A 8 23.46 -43.18 1.07
N ARG A 9 24.05 -43.77 2.11
CA ARG A 9 23.70 -43.46 3.52
C ARG A 9 24.23 -42.09 3.97
N GLY A 10 25.38 -41.65 3.43
CA GLY A 10 25.96 -40.34 3.72
C GLY A 10 25.17 -39.17 3.12
N LEU A 11 24.44 -39.42 2.03
CA LEU A 11 23.63 -38.40 1.33
C LEU A 11 22.22 -38.21 1.93
N ARG A 12 21.73 -39.19 2.70
CA ARG A 12 20.41 -39.14 3.33
C ARG A 12 20.14 -37.85 4.14
N PRO A 13 21.04 -37.35 5.03
CA PRO A 13 20.77 -36.12 5.77
C PRO A 13 20.65 -34.89 4.86
N TYR A 14 21.45 -34.81 3.80
CA TYR A 14 21.36 -33.73 2.81
C TYR A 14 20.04 -33.78 2.02
N GLY A 15 19.60 -34.97 1.62
CA GLY A 15 18.32 -35.16 0.95
C GLY A 15 17.13 -34.78 1.82
N LEU A 16 17.14 -35.13 3.11
CA LEU A 16 16.09 -34.74 4.06
C LEU A 16 16.10 -33.23 4.31
N TRP A 17 17.29 -32.61 4.42
CA TRP A 17 17.41 -31.16 4.56
C TRP A 17 16.87 -30.43 3.33
N LEU A 18 17.23 -30.86 2.12
CA LEU A 18 16.71 -30.26 0.89
C LEU A 18 15.19 -30.40 0.79
N LEU A 19 14.64 -31.57 1.14
CA LEU A 19 13.20 -31.79 1.18
C LEU A 19 12.51 -30.88 2.21
N ALA A 20 13.15 -30.66 3.36
CA ALA A 20 12.66 -29.73 4.37
C ALA A 20 12.69 -28.27 3.89
N VAL A 21 13.75 -27.85 3.19
CA VAL A 21 13.86 -26.51 2.58
C VAL A 21 12.75 -26.28 1.56
N VAL A 22 12.59 -27.18 0.59
CA VAL A 22 11.57 -27.03 -0.46
C VAL A 22 10.16 -27.18 0.12
N GLY A 23 9.95 -28.18 0.96
CA GLY A 23 8.66 -28.42 1.62
C GLY A 23 8.24 -27.28 2.53
N GLY A 24 9.20 -26.66 3.25
CA GLY A 24 8.94 -25.48 4.07
C GLY A 24 8.51 -24.27 3.24
N ALA A 25 9.13 -24.05 2.08
CA ALA A 25 8.75 -22.97 1.17
C ALA A 25 7.32 -23.18 0.63
N LEU A 26 7.02 -24.40 0.17
CA LEU A 26 5.69 -24.77 -0.31
C LEU A 26 4.62 -24.65 0.80
N ALA A 27 4.94 -25.10 2.02
CA ALA A 27 4.04 -24.97 3.17
C ALA A 27 3.78 -23.49 3.51
N SER A 28 4.80 -22.63 3.45
CA SER A 28 4.67 -21.19 3.69
C SER A 28 3.71 -20.55 2.70
N VAL A 29 3.92 -20.83 1.40
CA VAL A 29 3.05 -20.34 0.34
C VAL A 29 1.63 -20.85 0.54
N LEU A 30 1.46 -22.15 0.79
CA LEU A 30 0.14 -22.74 1.00
C LEU A 30 -0.60 -22.14 2.20
N VAL A 31 0.07 -21.96 3.33
CA VAL A 31 -0.51 -21.36 4.55
C VAL A 31 -0.94 -19.92 4.30
N LEU A 32 -0.10 -19.11 3.64
CA LEU A 32 -0.45 -17.73 3.31
C LEU A 32 -1.63 -17.65 2.31
N LEU A 33 -1.63 -18.52 1.30
CA LEU A 33 -2.74 -18.62 0.35
C LEU A 33 -4.04 -19.01 1.07
N LEU A 34 -4.00 -20.02 1.95
CA LEU A 34 -5.15 -20.44 2.74
C LEU A 34 -5.62 -19.33 3.68
N PHE A 35 -4.71 -18.64 4.37
CA PHE A 35 -5.03 -17.52 5.24
C PHE A 35 -5.83 -16.44 4.49
N TYR A 36 -5.35 -16.01 3.32
CA TYR A 36 -6.05 -14.99 2.54
C TYR A 36 -7.38 -15.49 1.96
N ARG A 37 -7.45 -16.77 1.55
CA ARG A 37 -8.67 -17.36 0.99
C ARG A 37 -9.76 -17.62 2.04
N LEU A 38 -9.37 -17.88 3.28
CA LEU A 38 -10.28 -18.07 4.42
C LEU A 38 -10.73 -16.75 5.08
N GLY A 39 -10.42 -15.60 4.46
CA GLY A 39 -10.88 -14.30 4.95
C GLY A 39 -9.87 -13.56 5.83
N GLY A 40 -8.58 -13.86 5.73
CA GLY A 40 -7.52 -13.11 6.42
C GLY A 40 -7.28 -11.70 5.85
N LEU A 41 -7.75 -11.40 4.64
CA LEU A 41 -7.48 -10.12 3.97
C LEU A 41 -8.01 -8.89 4.75
N PRO A 42 -9.26 -8.86 5.26
CA PRO A 42 -9.75 -7.73 6.07
C PRO A 42 -8.99 -7.52 7.39
N VAL A 43 -8.26 -8.53 7.88
CA VAL A 43 -7.44 -8.41 9.11
C VAL A 43 -6.20 -7.56 8.84
N VAL A 44 -5.56 -7.75 7.68
CA VAL A 44 -4.33 -7.04 7.31
C VAL A 44 -4.62 -5.75 6.52
N ALA A 45 -5.73 -5.73 5.79
CA ALA A 45 -6.20 -4.61 4.98
C ALA A 45 -7.68 -4.35 5.30
N PRO A 46 -8.01 -3.72 6.44
CA PRO A 46 -9.40 -3.44 6.81
C PRO A 46 -10.02 -2.44 5.82
N PRO A 47 -11.34 -2.49 5.60
CA PRO A 47 -12.03 -1.49 4.79
C PRO A 47 -11.79 -0.08 5.30
N VAL A 48 -11.63 0.86 4.37
CA VAL A 48 -11.52 2.28 4.69
C VAL A 48 -12.92 2.87 4.57
N VAL A 49 -13.52 3.13 5.73
CA VAL A 49 -14.81 3.80 5.84
C VAL A 49 -14.53 5.29 6.03
N LEU A 50 -15.10 6.12 5.17
CA LEU A 50 -14.95 7.59 5.22
C LEU A 50 -16.08 8.21 6.06
N ASP A 51 -16.46 7.61 7.19
CA ASP A 51 -17.54 8.12 8.03
C ASP A 51 -16.99 9.25 8.93
N GLY A 52 -17.67 10.40 8.96
CA GLY A 52 -17.32 11.55 9.81
C GLY A 52 -16.17 12.45 9.32
N GLU A 53 -15.41 12.02 8.30
CA GLU A 53 -14.35 12.81 7.64
C GLU A 53 -14.81 13.50 6.36
N LEU A 54 -16.07 13.28 5.97
CA LEU A 54 -16.68 13.88 4.80
C LEU A 54 -16.89 15.38 5.03
N GLN A 55 -16.16 16.17 4.28
CA GLN A 55 -16.30 17.62 4.24
C GLN A 55 -17.12 18.03 3.01
N LEU A 56 -18.11 18.89 3.23
CA LEU A 56 -18.87 19.50 2.13
C LEU A 56 -18.08 20.69 1.59
N VAL A 57 -17.46 20.51 0.43
CA VAL A 57 -16.64 21.54 -0.24
C VAL A 57 -17.52 22.50 -1.05
N ALA A 58 -18.63 21.99 -1.60
CA ALA A 58 -19.61 22.79 -2.32
C ALA A 58 -21.03 22.33 -2.02
N GLY A 59 -21.94 23.28 -1.81
CA GLY A 59 -23.33 23.05 -1.40
C GLY A 59 -23.60 23.52 0.02
N GLN A 60 -24.83 23.26 0.49
CA GLN A 60 -25.21 23.48 1.88
C GLN A 60 -25.70 22.18 2.50
N GLY A 61 -25.27 21.94 3.72
CA GLY A 61 -25.50 20.68 4.42
C GLY A 61 -24.84 20.69 5.79
N GLN A 62 -25.04 19.62 6.55
CA GLN A 62 -24.46 19.46 7.87
C GLN A 62 -24.15 17.98 8.15
N PRO A 63 -23.08 17.70 8.90
CA PRO A 63 -22.85 16.35 9.42
C PRO A 63 -23.96 15.99 10.40
N THR A 64 -24.41 14.74 10.33
CA THR A 64 -25.42 14.14 11.20
C THR A 64 -24.85 12.85 11.82
N PRO A 65 -25.46 12.27 12.88
CA PRO A 65 -24.98 11.02 13.48
C PRO A 65 -24.93 9.82 12.51
N THR A 66 -25.69 9.89 11.42
CA THR A 66 -25.82 8.81 10.43
C THR A 66 -25.03 9.06 9.14
N GLY A 67 -24.41 10.23 8.97
CA GLY A 67 -23.73 10.59 7.73
C GLY A 67 -23.78 12.09 7.43
N LEU A 68 -23.53 12.47 6.18
CA LEU A 68 -23.57 13.88 5.75
C LEU A 68 -24.91 14.19 5.07
N GLU A 69 -25.67 15.13 5.64
CA GLU A 69 -26.90 15.63 5.03
C GLU A 69 -26.58 16.78 4.06
N ILE A 70 -27.00 16.68 2.80
CA ILE A 70 -26.83 17.68 1.75
C ILE A 70 -28.21 18.22 1.37
N ARG A 71 -28.45 19.49 1.66
CA ARG A 71 -29.75 20.15 1.46
C ARG A 71 -29.82 20.93 0.15
N GLN A 72 -28.72 21.58 -0.24
CA GLN A 72 -28.67 22.41 -1.45
C GLN A 72 -27.38 22.20 -2.22
N ALA A 73 -27.48 22.30 -3.53
CA ALA A 73 -26.34 22.30 -4.43
C ALA A 73 -25.59 23.64 -4.35
N GLY A 74 -24.30 23.62 -4.64
CA GLY A 74 -23.48 24.83 -4.68
C GLY A 74 -23.74 25.70 -5.92
N PRO A 75 -22.96 26.79 -6.07
CA PRO A 75 -23.15 27.76 -7.16
C PRO A 75 -23.08 27.17 -8.58
N LYS A 76 -22.39 26.05 -8.76
CA LYS A 76 -22.28 25.32 -10.05
C LYS A 76 -23.41 24.29 -10.26
N GLY A 77 -24.46 24.32 -9.46
CA GLY A 77 -25.56 23.36 -9.55
C GLY A 77 -25.19 21.94 -9.10
N MET A 78 -24.11 21.78 -8.33
CA MET A 78 -23.63 20.49 -7.84
C MET A 78 -23.18 20.61 -6.38
N ALA A 79 -23.34 19.55 -5.61
CA ALA A 79 -22.71 19.39 -4.30
C ALA A 79 -21.46 18.53 -4.44
N VAL A 80 -20.41 18.89 -3.70
CA VAL A 80 -19.14 18.17 -3.70
C VAL A 80 -18.80 17.83 -2.27
N VAL A 81 -18.67 16.53 -2.02
CA VAL A 81 -18.20 15.98 -0.75
C VAL A 81 -16.81 15.43 -0.97
N GLN A 82 -15.88 15.69 -0.05
CA GLN A 82 -14.52 15.19 -0.11
C GLN A 82 -14.08 14.64 1.24
N ALA A 83 -13.29 13.58 1.23
CA ALA A 83 -12.59 13.09 2.41
C ALA A 83 -11.14 12.71 2.06
N PRO A 84 -10.16 13.10 2.90
CA PRO A 84 -8.81 12.56 2.78
C PRO A 84 -8.81 11.07 3.08
N VAL A 85 -7.94 10.32 2.42
CA VAL A 85 -7.74 8.89 2.71
C VAL A 85 -6.53 8.78 3.63
N GLN A 86 -6.76 8.68 4.95
CA GLN A 86 -5.71 8.78 5.99
C GLN A 86 -4.52 7.84 5.82
N ARG A 87 -4.69 6.71 5.11
CA ARG A 87 -3.62 5.71 4.86
C ARG A 87 -3.03 5.74 3.45
N MET A 88 -3.48 6.66 2.60
CA MET A 88 -3.07 6.75 1.20
C MET A 88 -3.01 5.36 0.53
N VAL A 89 -4.17 4.70 0.51
CA VAL A 89 -4.25 3.28 0.20
C VAL A 89 -3.80 2.97 -1.22
N ARG A 90 -3.19 1.80 -1.40
CA ARG A 90 -2.85 1.29 -2.74
C ARG A 90 -4.11 0.94 -3.51
N ALA A 91 -4.30 1.59 -4.67
CA ALA A 91 -5.47 1.46 -5.53
C ALA A 91 -5.72 0.00 -5.97
N THR A 92 -4.65 -0.74 -6.27
CA THR A 92 -4.75 -2.16 -6.68
C THR A 92 -5.22 -3.07 -5.55
N LEU A 93 -4.97 -2.70 -4.29
CA LEU A 93 -5.47 -3.42 -3.12
C LEU A 93 -6.88 -3.01 -2.77
N TYR A 94 -7.19 -1.72 -2.80
CA TYR A 94 -8.51 -1.18 -2.50
C TYR A 94 -9.22 -0.81 -3.80
N SER A 95 -9.85 -1.78 -4.44
CA SER A 95 -10.50 -1.58 -5.74
C SER A 95 -12.02 -1.65 -5.70
N ARG A 96 -12.63 -2.05 -4.58
CA ARG A 96 -14.09 -2.14 -4.49
C ARG A 96 -14.62 -0.92 -3.76
N LEU A 97 -15.38 -0.09 -4.45
CA LEU A 97 -16.10 1.03 -3.86
C LEU A 97 -17.51 0.59 -3.48
N SER A 98 -17.96 0.97 -2.29
CA SER A 98 -19.35 0.87 -1.86
C SER A 98 -19.82 2.22 -1.36
N TRP A 99 -21.03 2.62 -1.75
CA TRP A 99 -21.65 3.86 -1.27
C TRP A 99 -23.10 3.62 -0.89
N ARG A 100 -23.60 4.44 0.02
CA ARG A 100 -25.03 4.50 0.37
C ARG A 100 -25.48 5.94 0.42
N VAL A 101 -26.41 6.30 -0.46
CA VAL A 101 -27.02 7.63 -0.53
C VAL A 101 -28.54 7.50 -0.52
N ARG A 102 -29.19 8.13 0.46
CA ARG A 102 -30.65 8.21 0.51
C ARG A 102 -31.15 9.52 -0.08
N GLY A 103 -32.36 9.47 -0.64
CA GLY A 103 -33.02 10.62 -1.24
C GLY A 103 -32.57 10.94 -2.68
N LEU A 104 -31.63 10.17 -3.24
CA LEU A 104 -31.16 10.33 -4.61
C LEU A 104 -32.26 9.92 -5.59
N ALA A 105 -32.56 10.77 -6.57
CA ALA A 105 -33.54 10.46 -7.61
C ALA A 105 -33.02 9.35 -8.56
N PRO A 106 -33.87 8.43 -9.06
CA PRO A 106 -33.42 7.25 -9.82
C PRO A 106 -32.72 7.56 -11.15
N ASP A 107 -33.03 8.71 -11.73
CA ASP A 107 -32.46 9.22 -12.99
C ASP A 107 -31.10 9.90 -12.79
N ARG A 108 -30.71 10.16 -11.55
CA ARG A 108 -29.48 10.88 -11.23
C ARG A 108 -28.30 9.96 -11.01
N ARG A 109 -27.19 10.36 -11.61
CA ARG A 109 -25.92 9.67 -11.47
C ARG A 109 -25.01 10.45 -10.54
N LEU A 110 -24.30 9.72 -9.71
CA LEU A 110 -23.23 10.24 -8.88
C LEU A 110 -21.94 10.19 -9.68
N HIS A 111 -21.00 11.10 -9.38
CA HIS A 111 -19.66 11.00 -9.91
C HIS A 111 -18.67 10.83 -8.76
N LEU A 112 -17.79 9.85 -8.88
CA LEU A 112 -16.64 9.68 -8.02
C LEU A 112 -15.51 10.56 -8.54
N ALA A 113 -14.88 11.30 -7.66
CA ALA A 113 -13.64 12.00 -7.94
C ALA A 113 -12.51 11.46 -7.04
N TRP A 114 -11.29 11.37 -7.55
CA TRP A 114 -10.12 11.00 -6.74
C TRP A 114 -8.87 11.72 -7.18
N VAL A 115 -7.93 11.85 -6.24
CA VAL A 115 -6.58 12.36 -6.48
C VAL A 115 -5.57 11.33 -6.02
N THR A 116 -4.47 11.21 -6.76
CA THR A 116 -3.37 10.30 -6.40
C THR A 116 -2.26 11.07 -5.70
N LEU A 117 -1.46 10.37 -4.90
CA LEU A 117 -0.29 10.95 -4.26
C LEU A 117 0.74 11.45 -5.28
N ALA A 118 0.83 10.81 -6.45
CA ALA A 118 1.75 11.18 -7.52
C ALA A 118 1.30 12.44 -8.26
N GLU A 119 -0.01 12.65 -8.43
CA GLU A 119 -0.59 13.80 -9.14
C GLU A 119 -1.62 14.51 -8.26
N PRO A 120 -1.22 15.16 -7.14
CA PRO A 120 -2.17 15.72 -6.17
C PRO A 120 -2.99 16.90 -6.71
N ARG A 121 -2.55 17.52 -7.80
CA ARG A 121 -3.23 18.63 -8.48
C ARG A 121 -4.20 18.18 -9.57
N LYS A 122 -4.27 16.89 -9.86
CA LYS A 122 -5.10 16.33 -10.92
C LYS A 122 -6.18 15.45 -10.32
N SER A 123 -7.43 15.84 -10.53
CA SER A 123 -8.59 15.01 -10.19
C SER A 123 -8.99 14.14 -11.37
N TRP A 124 -9.24 12.88 -11.08
CA TRP A 124 -9.89 11.95 -12.00
C TRP A 124 -11.35 11.83 -11.61
N GLU A 125 -12.22 11.65 -12.60
CA GLU A 125 -13.66 11.54 -12.39
C GLU A 125 -14.22 10.31 -13.09
N LEU A 126 -15.17 9.65 -12.43
CA LEU A 126 -15.87 8.47 -12.94
C LEU A 126 -17.36 8.57 -12.61
N THR A 127 -18.22 8.40 -13.61
CA THR A 127 -19.66 8.31 -13.39
C THR A 127 -20.01 6.96 -12.77
N LEU A 128 -20.59 6.99 -11.58
CA LEU A 128 -21.02 5.77 -10.88
C LEU A 128 -22.28 5.19 -11.53
N PRO A 129 -22.43 3.85 -11.51
CA PRO A 129 -23.67 3.22 -11.92
C PRO A 129 -24.82 3.64 -10.99
N PRO A 130 -26.09 3.57 -11.45
CA PRO A 130 -27.25 3.84 -10.60
C PRO A 130 -27.22 2.98 -9.33
N ALA A 131 -27.54 3.58 -8.19
CA ALA A 131 -27.70 2.85 -6.94
C ALA A 131 -28.94 1.94 -7.00
N GLY A 132 -28.93 0.84 -6.25
CA GLY A 132 -30.09 -0.03 -6.09
C GLY A 132 -31.25 0.65 -5.34
N PRO A 133 -32.39 -0.04 -5.15
CA PRO A 133 -33.60 0.51 -4.52
C PRO A 133 -33.36 1.10 -3.12
N ASP A 134 -32.40 0.56 -2.38
CA ASP A 134 -32.02 1.01 -1.03
C ASP A 134 -30.98 2.15 -1.03
N GLY A 135 -30.67 2.72 -2.19
CA GLY A 135 -29.64 3.75 -2.34
C GLY A 135 -28.21 3.22 -2.18
N ILE A 136 -28.03 1.90 -2.21
CA ILE A 136 -26.73 1.22 -2.10
C ILE A 136 -26.18 0.96 -3.50
N GLY A 137 -24.93 1.31 -3.75
CA GLY A 137 -24.21 0.93 -4.96
C GLY A 137 -22.85 0.34 -4.64
N GLU A 138 -22.37 -0.50 -5.55
CA GLU A 138 -21.02 -1.05 -5.52
C GLU A 138 -20.41 -0.98 -6.93
N LEU A 139 -19.10 -0.75 -6.98
CA LEU A 139 -18.33 -0.70 -8.23
C LEU A 139 -16.94 -1.30 -8.02
N ASP A 140 -16.48 -2.08 -9.01
CA ASP A 140 -15.09 -2.55 -9.07
C ASP A 140 -14.26 -1.61 -9.94
N LEU A 141 -13.35 -0.89 -9.32
CA LEU A 141 -12.47 0.09 -9.92
C LEU A 141 -11.24 -0.55 -10.61
N ARG A 142 -11.08 -1.88 -10.58
CA ARG A 142 -9.96 -2.56 -11.29
C ARG A 142 -9.97 -2.33 -12.79
N ALA A 143 -11.14 -2.13 -13.38
CA ALA A 143 -11.29 -1.87 -14.81
C ALA A 143 -10.92 -0.43 -15.19
N GLU A 144 -10.78 0.47 -14.21
CA GLU A 144 -10.57 1.89 -14.45
C GLU A 144 -9.07 2.19 -14.67
N PRO A 145 -8.66 2.66 -15.87
CA PRO A 145 -7.23 2.85 -16.20
C PRO A 145 -6.51 3.84 -15.27
N HIS A 146 -7.25 4.78 -14.69
CA HIS A 146 -6.70 5.82 -13.82
C HIS A 146 -6.79 5.47 -12.33
N TRP A 147 -7.31 4.29 -11.98
CA TRP A 147 -7.33 3.78 -10.62
C TRP A 147 -6.03 3.04 -10.30
N GLN A 148 -4.95 3.82 -10.10
CA GLN A 148 -3.61 3.29 -9.90
C GLN A 148 -2.81 4.09 -8.87
N GLY A 149 -1.72 3.50 -8.38
CA GLY A 149 -0.85 4.11 -7.39
C GLY A 149 -1.49 4.20 -6.00
N ARG A 150 -1.21 5.30 -5.28
CA ARG A 150 -1.76 5.58 -3.95
C ARG A 150 -2.82 6.67 -4.03
N ILE A 151 -4.00 6.39 -3.48
CA ILE A 151 -5.14 7.32 -3.47
C ILE A 151 -5.01 8.24 -2.27
N ALA A 152 -4.90 9.54 -2.49
CA ALA A 152 -4.69 10.52 -1.42
C ALA A 152 -6.01 11.08 -0.88
N ALA A 153 -7.01 11.30 -1.74
CA ALA A 153 -8.35 11.72 -1.34
C ALA A 153 -9.40 11.19 -2.30
N LEU A 154 -10.62 11.06 -1.78
CA LEU A 154 -11.82 10.71 -2.54
C LEU A 154 -12.86 11.82 -2.40
N GLY A 155 -13.67 11.97 -3.42
CA GLY A 155 -14.82 12.85 -3.40
C GLY A 155 -16.01 12.27 -4.14
N LEU A 156 -17.19 12.72 -3.77
CA LEU A 156 -18.45 12.41 -4.42
C LEU A 156 -19.07 13.71 -4.90
N ILE A 157 -19.32 13.79 -6.21
CA ILE A 157 -19.96 14.92 -6.86
C ILE A 157 -21.40 14.51 -7.16
N VAL A 158 -22.34 15.31 -6.66
CA VAL A 158 -23.77 15.07 -6.77
C VAL A 158 -24.43 16.22 -7.55
N PRO A 159 -24.93 15.96 -8.78
CA PRO A 159 -25.65 16.96 -9.56
C PRO A 159 -26.98 17.36 -8.88
N GLY A 160 -27.17 18.66 -8.69
CA GLY A 160 -28.41 19.29 -8.21
C GLY A 160 -29.40 19.58 -9.33
N PRO A 161 -30.56 20.21 -9.04
CA PRO A 161 -31.04 20.66 -7.71
C PRO A 161 -31.65 19.52 -6.88
N PHE A 162 -31.61 19.56 -5.54
CA PHE A 162 -32.14 18.46 -4.71
C PHE A 162 -33.57 18.77 -4.24
N PRO A 163 -34.59 18.00 -4.66
CA PRO A 163 -35.97 18.25 -4.22
C PRO A 163 -36.21 17.87 -2.76
N GLN A 164 -35.39 16.96 -2.23
CA GLN A 164 -35.35 16.54 -0.83
C GLN A 164 -33.88 16.48 -0.38
N PRO A 165 -33.58 16.65 0.93
CA PRO A 165 -32.23 16.48 1.44
C PRO A 165 -31.69 15.09 1.09
N LEU A 166 -30.44 15.05 0.63
CA LEU A 166 -29.71 13.81 0.41
C LEU A 166 -28.95 13.44 1.67
N LEU A 167 -28.91 12.16 2.01
CA LEU A 167 -28.11 11.67 3.11
C LEU A 167 -27.06 10.70 2.58
N LEU A 168 -25.79 11.12 2.63
CA LEU A 168 -24.66 10.24 2.37
C LEU A 168 -24.33 9.49 3.66
N ASP A 169 -24.86 8.27 3.77
CA ASP A 169 -24.72 7.41 4.95
C ASP A 169 -23.31 6.84 5.08
N ARG A 170 -22.76 6.40 3.94
CA ARG A 170 -21.50 5.64 3.92
C ARG A 170 -20.80 5.77 2.58
N LEU A 171 -19.49 5.97 2.63
CA LEU A 171 -18.58 5.84 1.49
C LEU A 171 -17.39 4.97 1.95
N GLU A 172 -17.22 3.82 1.30
CA GLU A 172 -16.29 2.79 1.77
C GLU A 172 -15.45 2.24 0.61
N LEU A 173 -14.13 2.18 0.82
CA LEU A 173 -13.22 1.41 -0.01
C LEU A 173 -12.91 0.06 0.64
N ARG A 174 -13.17 -1.02 -0.08
CA ARG A 174 -12.90 -2.38 0.33
C ARG A 174 -11.75 -3.00 -0.45
N PRO A 175 -11.01 -3.93 0.18
CA PRO A 175 -10.01 -4.72 -0.53
C PRO A 175 -10.61 -5.51 -1.70
N ALA A 176 -9.82 -5.71 -2.74
CA ALA A 176 -10.18 -6.55 -3.88
C ALA A 176 -10.42 -8.01 -3.46
N SER A 177 -11.28 -8.71 -4.19
CA SER A 177 -11.32 -10.17 -4.11
C SER A 177 -10.16 -10.73 -4.91
N LEU A 178 -9.14 -11.23 -4.19
CA LEU A 178 -7.90 -11.75 -4.78
C LEU A 178 -8.06 -13.23 -5.14
N THR A 179 -7.72 -13.58 -6.38
CA THR A 179 -7.61 -14.97 -6.80
C THR A 179 -6.29 -15.59 -6.33
N PHE A 180 -6.13 -16.92 -6.46
CA PHE A 180 -4.82 -17.56 -6.20
C PHE A 180 -3.72 -17.01 -7.10
N GLY A 181 -4.02 -16.75 -8.37
CA GLY A 181 -3.08 -16.16 -9.32
C GLY A 181 -2.66 -14.75 -8.90
N ASP A 182 -3.60 -13.94 -8.43
CA ASP A 182 -3.29 -12.59 -7.91
C ASP A 182 -2.37 -12.63 -6.70
N LEU A 183 -2.64 -13.54 -5.75
CA LEU A 183 -1.83 -13.68 -4.54
C LEU A 183 -0.38 -14.09 -4.86
N LEU A 184 -0.19 -15.06 -5.76
CA LEU A 184 1.16 -15.49 -6.17
C LEU A 184 1.89 -14.38 -6.92
N ARG A 185 1.19 -13.70 -7.84
CA ARG A 185 1.73 -12.56 -8.57
C ARG A 185 2.14 -11.45 -7.60
N TRP A 186 1.32 -11.13 -6.61
CA TRP A 186 1.64 -10.10 -5.63
C TRP A 186 2.78 -10.50 -4.69
N ALA A 187 2.85 -11.76 -4.27
CA ALA A 187 4.00 -12.24 -3.50
C ALA A 187 5.30 -12.03 -4.28
N TRP A 188 5.29 -12.26 -5.59
CA TRP A 188 6.42 -11.99 -6.46
C TRP A 188 6.69 -10.48 -6.66
N GLU A 189 5.65 -9.70 -6.97
CA GLU A 189 5.75 -8.24 -7.17
C GLU A 189 6.27 -7.54 -5.91
N GLU A 190 5.75 -7.89 -4.73
CA GLU A 190 6.19 -7.30 -3.46
C GLU A 190 7.61 -7.74 -3.10
N TRP A 191 7.97 -9.00 -3.39
CA TRP A 191 9.35 -9.48 -3.22
C TRP A 191 10.33 -8.75 -4.14
N THR A 192 9.94 -8.38 -5.35
CA THR A 192 10.82 -7.73 -6.34
C THR A 192 10.68 -6.21 -6.40
N SER A 193 9.70 -5.65 -5.67
CA SER A 193 9.44 -4.22 -5.65
C SER A 193 10.59 -3.45 -5.02
N PHE A 194 10.93 -2.31 -5.62
CA PHE A 194 11.93 -1.40 -5.09
C PHE A 194 11.28 -0.32 -4.21
N GLU A 195 11.78 -0.14 -3.00
CA GLU A 195 11.40 0.98 -2.11
C GLU A 195 12.46 2.09 -2.24
N ASP A 196 12.10 3.18 -2.91
CA ASP A 196 12.93 4.39 -3.01
C ASP A 196 13.09 5.07 -1.65
N TRP A 197 13.97 6.07 -1.58
CA TRP A 197 14.15 6.95 -0.42
C TRP A 197 12.81 7.53 0.02
N SER A 198 12.36 7.09 1.19
CA SER A 198 11.26 7.70 1.90
C SER A 198 11.79 8.66 2.97
N GLN A 199 10.97 9.59 3.45
CA GLN A 199 11.31 10.42 4.61
C GLN A 199 11.25 9.66 5.95
N ARG A 200 11.35 8.32 5.90
CA ARG A 200 11.47 7.49 7.09
C ARG A 200 12.90 7.51 7.58
N SER A 201 13.07 7.10 8.84
CA SER A 201 14.39 6.91 9.40
C SER A 201 15.24 6.00 8.49
N ILE A 202 16.49 6.38 8.28
CA ILE A 202 17.49 5.59 7.55
C ILE A 202 17.65 4.18 8.13
N ASN A 203 17.30 3.99 9.41
CA ASN A 203 17.38 2.70 10.11
C ASN A 203 16.16 1.80 9.87
N TYR A 204 15.17 2.24 9.08
CA TYR A 204 13.98 1.45 8.78
C TYR A 204 13.90 1.16 7.27
N THR A 205 14.16 -0.08 6.89
CA THR A 205 13.95 -0.59 5.52
C THR A 205 13.13 -1.87 5.60
N ALA A 206 11.90 -1.84 5.08
CA ALA A 206 11.02 -3.00 5.08
C ALA A 206 11.33 -3.96 3.91
N GLY A 207 11.92 -3.45 2.82
CA GLY A 207 12.18 -4.23 1.60
C GLY A 207 10.91 -4.61 0.84
N ALA A 208 9.81 -3.92 1.12
CA ALA A 208 8.51 -4.10 0.48
C ALA A 208 7.63 -2.85 0.72
N PRO A 209 6.53 -2.67 -0.02
CA PRO A 209 5.62 -1.56 0.20
C PRO A 209 5.03 -1.59 1.62
N LEU A 210 4.68 -0.41 2.10
CA LEU A 210 4.11 -0.20 3.43
C LEU A 210 2.92 -1.10 3.81
N ASP A 211 2.09 -1.39 2.83
CA ASP A 211 0.88 -2.18 2.88
C ASP A 211 1.04 -3.51 2.12
N ALA A 212 2.28 -4.03 2.10
CA ALA A 212 2.60 -5.34 1.53
C ALA A 212 1.81 -6.45 2.24
N LEU A 213 1.16 -7.30 1.45
CA LEU A 213 0.52 -8.51 1.95
C LEU A 213 1.53 -9.62 2.24
N PHE A 214 2.69 -9.55 1.60
CA PHE A 214 3.76 -10.54 1.68
C PHE A 214 5.10 -9.89 2.06
N PRO A 215 5.25 -9.38 3.31
CA PRO A 215 6.52 -8.82 3.76
C PRO A 215 7.64 -9.88 3.67
N PRO A 216 8.80 -9.59 3.05
CA PRO A 216 9.87 -10.56 2.85
C PRO A 216 10.33 -11.26 4.14
N VAL A 217 10.44 -10.50 5.22
CA VAL A 217 10.84 -11.02 6.54
C VAL A 217 9.83 -12.06 7.06
N LEU A 218 8.52 -11.81 6.91
CA LEU A 218 7.48 -12.75 7.32
C LEU A 218 7.53 -14.02 6.46
N MET A 219 7.68 -13.87 5.14
CA MET A 219 7.78 -15.02 4.23
C MET A 219 8.96 -15.92 4.58
N VAL A 220 10.14 -15.34 4.83
CA VAL A 220 11.35 -16.08 5.19
C VAL A 220 11.24 -16.68 6.60
N ALA A 221 10.64 -15.98 7.55
CA ALA A 221 10.40 -16.52 8.89
C ALA A 221 9.47 -17.75 8.86
N LEU A 222 8.39 -17.70 8.07
CA LEU A 222 7.51 -18.85 7.84
C LEU A 222 8.26 -19.98 7.15
N TRP A 223 9.06 -19.68 6.13
CA TRP A 223 9.86 -20.67 5.43
C TRP A 223 10.85 -21.38 6.35
N ALA A 224 11.58 -20.62 7.17
CA ALA A 224 12.49 -21.17 8.16
C ALA A 224 11.75 -21.97 9.25
N GLY A 225 10.59 -21.47 9.71
CA GLY A 225 9.76 -22.14 10.72
C GLY A 225 9.23 -23.49 10.22
N PHE A 226 8.55 -23.49 9.06
CA PHE A 226 7.99 -24.71 8.48
C PHE A 226 9.07 -25.67 7.99
N GLY A 227 10.18 -25.17 7.44
CA GLY A 227 11.31 -26.00 7.05
C GLY A 227 11.96 -26.68 8.27
N GLY A 228 12.15 -25.95 9.37
CA GLY A 228 12.66 -26.50 10.62
C GLY A 228 11.71 -27.57 11.19
N LEU A 229 10.41 -27.28 11.23
CA LEU A 229 9.39 -28.24 11.69
C LEU A 229 9.37 -29.50 10.82
N LEU A 230 9.36 -29.35 9.50
CA LEU A 230 9.36 -30.47 8.56
C LEU A 230 10.63 -31.32 8.70
N TYR A 231 11.80 -30.69 8.85
CA TYR A 231 13.04 -31.41 9.12
C TYR A 231 12.95 -32.21 10.43
N ALA A 232 12.43 -31.60 11.50
CA ALA A 232 12.26 -32.26 12.78
C ALA A 232 11.31 -33.46 12.72
N LEU A 233 10.28 -33.43 11.86
CA LEU A 233 9.37 -34.55 11.65
C LEU A 233 10.03 -35.70 10.87
N LEU A 234 10.89 -35.38 9.91
CA LEU A 234 11.55 -36.36 9.03
C LEU A 234 12.79 -37.00 9.67
N ASP A 235 13.55 -36.23 10.45
CA ASP A 235 14.71 -36.66 11.22
C ASP A 235 14.58 -36.18 12.67
N PRO A 236 13.76 -36.89 13.49
CA PRO A 236 13.51 -36.49 14.87
C PRO A 236 14.81 -36.30 15.64
N PRO A 237 14.95 -35.21 16.41
CA PRO A 237 16.19 -34.88 17.08
C PRO A 237 16.54 -35.93 18.13
N ARG A 238 17.33 -36.95 17.75
CA ARG A 238 17.82 -38.00 18.66
C ARG A 238 18.99 -37.52 19.53
N ARG A 239 19.66 -36.44 19.11
CA ARG A 239 20.70 -35.67 19.82
C ARG A 239 20.57 -34.20 19.40
N TRP A 240 21.09 -33.27 20.20
CA TRP A 240 21.08 -31.82 19.98
C TRP A 240 21.91 -31.38 18.76
N LYS A 241 21.64 -31.93 17.58
CA LYS A 241 22.27 -31.54 16.32
C LYS A 241 21.54 -30.32 15.78
N LEU A 242 22.04 -29.14 16.14
CA LEU A 242 21.45 -27.86 15.72
C LEU A 242 21.88 -27.44 14.31
N THR A 243 22.88 -28.11 13.71
CA THR A 243 23.43 -27.80 12.39
C THR A 243 22.39 -27.65 11.26
N PRO A 244 21.43 -28.57 11.06
CA PRO A 244 20.44 -28.43 9.98
C PRO A 244 19.51 -27.22 10.17
N TYR A 245 19.15 -26.91 11.42
CA TYR A 245 18.34 -25.74 11.76
C TYR A 245 19.13 -24.44 11.58
N ALA A 246 20.40 -24.42 12.00
CA ALA A 246 21.31 -23.30 11.78
C ALA A 246 21.53 -23.06 10.28
N ALA A 247 21.72 -24.12 9.48
CA ALA A 247 21.86 -24.01 8.03
C ALA A 247 20.59 -23.46 7.36
N LEU A 248 19.41 -23.89 7.81
CA LEU A 248 18.13 -23.38 7.31
C LEU A 248 17.91 -21.90 7.68
N PHE A 249 18.22 -21.53 8.92
CA PHE A 249 18.20 -20.15 9.37
C PHE A 249 19.17 -19.27 8.58
N LEU A 250 20.42 -19.72 8.42
CA LEU A 250 21.44 -19.01 7.64
C LEU A 250 21.03 -18.86 6.18
N LEU A 251 20.41 -19.88 5.57
CA LEU A 251 19.87 -19.78 4.21
C LEU A 251 18.79 -18.71 4.12
N GLY A 252 17.82 -18.71 5.03
CA GLY A 252 16.77 -17.69 5.07
C GLY A 252 17.35 -16.28 5.26
N TRP A 253 18.31 -16.15 6.18
CA TRP A 253 19.02 -14.89 6.42
C TRP A 253 19.77 -14.40 5.18
N LEU A 254 20.51 -15.27 4.49
CA LEU A 254 21.20 -14.93 3.25
C LEU A 254 20.24 -14.48 2.14
N VAL A 255 19.07 -15.09 2.03
CA VAL A 255 18.05 -14.69 1.06
C VAL A 255 17.52 -13.28 1.36
N LEU A 256 17.28 -12.95 2.63
CA LEU A 256 16.92 -11.58 3.03
C LEU A 256 18.05 -10.58 2.82
N ASP A 257 19.28 -10.96 3.18
CA ASP A 257 20.44 -10.09 3.02
C ASP A 257 20.68 -9.77 1.54
N LEU A 258 20.64 -10.77 0.66
CA LEU A 258 20.71 -10.56 -0.80
C LEU A 258 19.61 -9.63 -1.30
N ARG A 259 18.39 -9.80 -0.80
CA ARG A 259 17.26 -8.92 -1.13
C ARG A 259 17.51 -7.48 -0.67
N TRP A 260 18.07 -7.26 0.51
CA TRP A 260 18.42 -5.91 0.99
C TRP A 260 19.62 -5.30 0.27
N GLN A 261 20.64 -6.10 -0.05
CA GLN A 261 21.79 -5.67 -0.87
C GLN A 261 21.35 -5.21 -2.26
N TRP A 262 20.34 -5.87 -2.84
CA TRP A 262 19.74 -5.45 -4.10
C TRP A 262 19.13 -4.04 -4.02
N ASP A 263 18.30 -3.76 -3.00
CA ASP A 263 17.73 -2.41 -2.80
C ASP A 263 18.81 -1.37 -2.54
N LEU A 264 19.81 -1.71 -1.72
CA LEU A 264 20.91 -0.80 -1.41
C LEU A 264 21.70 -0.43 -2.68
N ARG A 265 21.93 -1.42 -3.56
CA ARG A 265 22.57 -1.20 -4.84
C ARG A 265 21.76 -0.26 -5.73
N LEU A 266 20.46 -0.48 -5.87
CA LEU A 266 19.59 0.39 -6.67
C LEU A 266 19.55 1.83 -6.12
N ARG A 267 19.44 2.00 -4.79
CA ARG A 267 19.54 3.32 -4.14
C ARG A 267 20.88 3.98 -4.38
N LEU A 268 21.98 3.22 -4.37
CA LEU A 268 23.30 3.74 -4.66
C LEU A 268 23.39 4.23 -6.11
N GLU A 269 22.92 3.44 -7.08
CA GLU A 269 22.88 3.81 -8.50
C GLU A 269 22.10 5.12 -8.69
N GLN A 270 20.90 5.25 -8.12
CA GLN A 270 20.09 6.48 -8.17
C GLN A 270 20.78 7.67 -7.48
N THR A 271 21.46 7.44 -6.35
CA THR A 271 22.18 8.49 -5.62
C THR A 271 23.38 8.98 -6.43
N VAL A 272 24.12 8.08 -7.06
CA VAL A 272 25.23 8.41 -7.96
C VAL A 272 24.71 9.21 -9.16
N GLU A 273 23.67 8.76 -9.85
CA GLU A 273 23.06 9.50 -10.95
C GLU A 273 22.59 10.89 -10.54
N ARG A 274 22.01 11.02 -9.33
CA ARG A 274 21.45 12.28 -8.84
C ARG A 274 22.50 13.27 -8.37
N PHE A 275 23.63 12.83 -7.81
CA PHE A 275 24.57 13.71 -7.09
C PHE A 275 26.03 13.64 -7.55
N ALA A 276 26.46 12.62 -8.29
CA ALA A 276 27.85 12.50 -8.73
C ALA A 276 28.23 13.65 -9.67
N GLY A 277 29.46 14.15 -9.53
CA GLY A 277 30.00 15.25 -10.34
C GLY A 277 29.40 16.63 -10.09
N LYS A 278 28.33 16.76 -9.29
CA LYS A 278 27.68 18.04 -8.98
C LYS A 278 28.42 18.83 -7.89
N SER A 279 28.42 20.15 -8.01
CA SER A 279 28.86 21.08 -6.95
C SER A 279 27.94 20.98 -5.72
N GLU A 280 28.35 21.51 -4.57
CA GLU A 280 27.48 21.49 -3.38
C GLU A 280 26.12 22.17 -3.62
N GLU A 281 26.12 23.28 -4.35
CA GLU A 281 24.91 24.03 -4.67
C GLU A 281 23.98 23.22 -5.59
N ASP A 282 24.55 22.60 -6.63
CA ASP A 282 23.81 21.74 -7.56
C ASP A 282 23.29 20.47 -6.87
N ARG A 283 24.02 19.94 -5.88
CA ARG A 283 23.55 18.82 -5.05
C ARG A 283 22.34 19.22 -4.21
N ARG A 284 22.36 20.39 -3.57
CA ARG A 284 21.21 20.89 -2.79
C ARG A 284 20.00 21.16 -3.67
N LEU A 285 20.20 21.73 -4.86
CA LEU A 285 19.11 21.93 -5.83
C LEU A 285 18.58 20.61 -6.41
N ALA A 286 19.44 19.60 -6.52
CA ALA A 286 19.03 18.28 -6.97
C ALA A 286 18.35 17.45 -5.88
N ALA A 287 18.49 17.77 -4.59
CA ALA A 287 17.90 17.03 -3.47
C ALA A 287 16.36 17.07 -3.47
N LEU A 288 15.71 16.24 -2.64
CA LEU A 288 14.24 16.17 -2.55
C LEU A 288 13.61 17.51 -2.15
N ASP A 289 14.33 18.28 -1.35
CA ASP A 289 13.98 19.61 -0.85
C ASP A 289 14.58 20.74 -1.71
N GLY A 290 15.07 20.46 -2.92
CA GLY A 290 15.70 21.47 -3.78
C GLY A 290 14.81 22.67 -4.10
N GLY A 291 13.49 22.47 -4.19
CA GLY A 291 12.52 23.56 -4.33
C GLY A 291 12.47 24.47 -3.10
N LEU A 292 12.50 23.89 -1.90
CA LEU A 292 12.59 24.65 -0.65
C LEU A 292 13.93 25.37 -0.54
N TYR A 293 15.03 24.71 -0.91
CA TYR A 293 16.35 25.35 -0.94
C TYR A 293 16.39 26.57 -1.88
N ARG A 294 15.81 26.45 -3.08
CA ARG A 294 15.67 27.58 -4.02
C ARG A 294 14.86 28.71 -3.40
N PHE A 295 13.69 28.40 -2.85
CA PHE A 295 12.83 29.38 -2.16
C PHE A 295 13.58 30.10 -1.03
N LEU A 296 14.28 29.37 -0.17
CA LEU A 296 15.05 29.95 0.93
C LEU A 296 16.19 30.86 0.44
N ARG A 297 16.79 30.56 -0.71
CA ARG A 297 17.78 31.45 -1.33
C ARG A 297 17.15 32.73 -1.85
N GLU A 298 16.01 32.65 -2.51
CA GLU A 298 15.25 33.83 -2.97
C GLU A 298 14.84 34.70 -1.80
N VAL A 299 14.32 34.11 -0.72
CA VAL A 299 14.00 34.83 0.52
C VAL A 299 15.24 35.52 1.08
N ARG A 300 16.37 34.81 1.18
CA ARG A 300 17.62 35.37 1.74
C ARG A 300 18.12 36.61 0.99
N GLN A 301 17.89 36.71 -0.32
CA GLN A 301 18.25 37.90 -1.10
C GLN A 301 17.44 39.14 -0.72
N HIS A 302 16.26 38.96 -0.13
CA HIS A 302 15.37 40.04 0.30
C HIS A 302 15.47 40.34 1.80
N LEU A 303 16.30 39.61 2.54
CA LEU A 303 16.48 39.83 3.97
C LEU A 303 17.51 40.94 4.23
N PRO A 304 17.25 41.83 5.22
CA PRO A 304 18.22 42.81 5.64
C PRO A 304 19.44 42.16 6.31
N GLU A 305 20.60 42.82 6.28
CA GLU A 305 21.84 42.30 6.87
C GLU A 305 21.75 42.09 8.39
N ARG A 306 20.83 42.79 9.06
CA ARG A 306 20.59 42.66 10.50
C ARG A 306 19.50 41.62 10.76
N PRO A 307 19.66 40.75 11.78
CA PRO A 307 18.66 39.74 12.10
C PRO A 307 17.32 40.38 12.44
N VAL A 308 16.29 40.00 11.67
CA VAL A 308 14.90 40.43 11.85
C VAL A 308 14.01 39.22 12.10
N ARG A 309 12.92 39.40 12.84
CA ARG A 309 11.90 38.34 13.00
C ARG A 309 11.14 38.18 11.69
N LEU A 310 11.05 36.94 11.22
CA LEU A 310 10.28 36.57 10.04
C LEU A 310 9.02 35.83 10.45
N PHE A 311 7.88 36.26 9.92
CA PHE A 311 6.61 35.55 10.03
C PHE A 311 6.28 34.97 8.67
N ILE A 312 6.28 33.65 8.56
CA ILE A 312 5.87 32.93 7.36
C ILE A 312 4.39 32.59 7.55
N VAL A 313 3.54 33.17 6.71
CA VAL A 313 2.09 32.90 6.71
C VAL A 313 1.80 32.01 5.51
N SER A 314 1.37 30.78 5.79
CA SER A 314 0.79 29.88 4.78
C SER A 314 -0.70 30.19 4.66
N ALA A 315 -1.21 30.33 3.44
CA ALA A 315 -2.64 30.22 3.19
C ALA A 315 -2.92 28.73 2.98
N ASP A 316 -3.40 28.08 4.04
CA ASP A 316 -3.91 26.71 3.94
C ASP A 316 -5.16 26.65 3.05
#